data_AF-A0A1J5DLC3-F1
#
_entry.id   AF-A0A1J5DLC3-F1
#
_cell.length_a   1.000
_cell.length_b   1.000
_cell.length_c   1.000
_cell.angle_alpha   90.00
_cell.angle_beta   90.00
_cell.angle_gamma   90.00
#
_symmetry.space_group_name_H-M   'P 1'
#
loop_
_entity.id
_entity.type
_entity.pdbx_description
1 polymer ?
#
loop_
_entity_poly.entity_id
_entity_poly.type
_entity_poly.pdbx_seq_one_letter_code
_entity_poly.pdbx_strand_id
1 'polypeptide(L)'
;MPEHIRWGMDSPHPLSQMRTELVWEGKYDEYGNRRTVDIAGCTMPMQKIETIDEPASRLMSQGNLFDATKAHWDDFRNILILGDNKLVMASLLKDFKGKTDLIYIDPPFDVGADFTMDVPIGDEKETVGKDQSTLEMVAYRDMWGKE
;
A
#
# COMPACT_ATOMS: atom_id res chain seq x y z
N MET A 1 29.77 -48.00 8.18
CA MET A 1 29.77 -46.90 7.19
C MET A 1 28.34 -46.38 7.12
N PRO A 2 28.05 -45.09 7.33
CA PRO A 2 26.69 -44.58 7.19
C PRO A 2 26.30 -44.64 5.71
N GLU A 3 25.10 -45.13 5.42
CA GLU A 3 24.59 -45.24 4.06
C GLU A 3 24.33 -43.85 3.47
N HIS A 4 24.88 -43.57 2.29
CA HIS A 4 24.62 -42.33 1.57
C HIS A 4 23.20 -42.37 1.00
N ILE A 5 22.27 -41.66 1.66
CA ILE A 5 20.91 -41.48 1.15
C ILE A 5 20.98 -40.67 -0.15
N ARG A 6 20.49 -41.26 -1.25
CA ARG A 6 20.45 -40.63 -2.58
C ARG A 6 19.05 -40.09 -2.86
N TRP A 7 18.91 -38.77 -2.81
CA TRP A 7 17.66 -38.08 -3.14
C TRP A 7 17.45 -38.00 -4.66
N GLY A 8 16.21 -38.14 -5.12
CA GLY A 8 15.85 -38.17 -6.54
C GLY A 8 14.34 -38.18 -6.77
N MET A 9 13.91 -38.44 -8.00
CA MET A 9 12.49 -38.44 -8.37
C MET A 9 11.68 -39.51 -7.61
N ASP A 10 12.28 -40.68 -7.36
CA ASP A 10 11.68 -41.78 -6.59
C ASP A 10 11.89 -41.66 -5.07
N SER A 11 12.73 -40.72 -4.63
CA SER A 11 12.99 -40.43 -3.21
C SER A 11 13.22 -38.93 -3.02
N PRO A 12 12.14 -38.13 -3.08
CA PRO A 12 12.24 -36.68 -2.97
C PRO A 12 12.76 -36.29 -1.60
N HIS A 13 13.63 -35.28 -1.56
CA HIS A 13 14.18 -34.75 -0.32
C HIS A 13 13.04 -34.28 0.61
N PRO A 14 13.08 -34.50 1.93
CA PRO A 14 11.99 -34.09 2.83
C PRO A 14 11.60 -32.61 2.70
N LEU A 15 12.59 -31.74 2.46
CA LEU A 15 12.36 -30.31 2.21
C LEU A 15 11.64 -30.00 0.88
N SER A 16 11.68 -30.87 -0.13
CA SER A 16 10.94 -30.63 -1.39
C SER A 16 9.43 -30.86 -1.26
N GLN A 17 9.00 -31.52 -0.17
CA GLN A 17 7.58 -31.69 0.18
C GLN A 17 7.07 -30.54 1.04
N MET A 18 7.96 -29.70 1.58
CA MET A 18 7.59 -28.55 2.40
C MET A 18 7.34 -27.35 1.51
N ARG A 19 6.25 -26.61 1.79
CA ARG A 19 6.05 -25.27 1.23
C ARG A 19 6.86 -24.28 2.06
N THR A 20 7.81 -23.60 1.44
CA THR A 20 8.50 -22.47 2.07
C THR A 20 7.48 -21.36 2.34
N GLU A 21 7.37 -20.96 3.61
CA GLU A 21 6.41 -19.93 4.05
C GLU A 21 7.08 -18.96 5.03
N LEU A 22 6.86 -17.66 4.84
CA LEU A 22 7.25 -16.63 5.81
C LEU A 22 6.26 -16.61 6.97
N VAL A 23 6.73 -16.81 8.21
CA VAL A 23 5.90 -16.80 9.42
C VAL A 23 6.33 -15.63 10.30
N TRP A 24 5.36 -14.89 10.82
CA TRP A 24 5.57 -13.77 11.74
C TRP A 24 4.50 -13.77 12.84
N GLU A 25 4.75 -13.06 13.93
CA GLU A 25 3.82 -12.94 15.05
C GLU A 25 2.48 -12.35 14.59
N GLY A 26 1.37 -12.96 15.00
CA GLY A 26 0.02 -12.55 14.59
C GLY A 26 -0.44 -13.07 13.22
N LYS A 27 0.39 -13.78 12.45
CA LYS A 27 -0.07 -14.45 11.21
C LYS A 27 -1.05 -15.59 11.47
N TYR A 28 -0.85 -16.33 12.55
CA TYR A 28 -1.71 -17.43 13.00
C TYR A 28 -2.35 -17.11 14.35
N ASP A 29 -3.48 -17.73 14.65
CA ASP A 29 -4.07 -17.73 15.98
C ASP A 29 -3.36 -18.74 16.91
N GLU A 30 -3.79 -18.79 18.17
CA GLU A 30 -3.26 -19.71 19.18
C GLU A 30 -3.50 -21.20 18.86
N TYR A 31 -4.38 -21.51 17.90
CA TYR A 31 -4.72 -22.86 17.46
C TYR A 31 -4.01 -23.25 16.15
N GLY A 32 -3.16 -22.38 15.60
CA GLY A 32 -2.44 -22.62 14.36
C GLY A 32 -3.25 -22.39 13.09
N ASN A 33 -4.43 -21.75 13.18
CA ASN A 33 -5.18 -21.33 11.99
C ASN A 33 -4.67 -19.98 11.49
N ARG A 34 -4.58 -19.82 10.17
CA ARG A 34 -4.18 -18.54 9.57
C ARG A 34 -5.24 -17.48 9.85
N ARG A 35 -4.85 -16.33 10.41
CA ARG A 35 -5.78 -15.21 10.60
C ARG A 35 -6.17 -14.65 9.24
N THR A 36 -7.45 -14.75 8.90
CA THR A 36 -8.01 -14.20 7.66
C THR A 36 -8.65 -12.85 7.89
N VAL A 37 -8.59 -11.97 6.90
CA VAL A 37 -9.38 -10.72 6.92
C VAL A 37 -10.81 -11.07 6.53
N ASP A 38 -11.78 -10.75 7.39
CA ASP A 38 -13.19 -10.86 7.04
C ASP A 38 -13.58 -9.72 6.07
N ILE A 39 -13.55 -10.02 4.78
CA ILE A 39 -13.87 -9.05 3.72
C ILE A 39 -15.37 -8.69 3.75
N ALA A 40 -16.24 -9.65 4.05
CA ALA A 40 -17.69 -9.45 4.01
C ALA A 40 -18.17 -8.56 5.18
N GLY A 41 -17.60 -8.74 6.37
CA GLY A 41 -17.84 -7.86 7.51
C GLY A 41 -17.22 -6.47 7.36
N CYS A 42 -16.22 -6.31 6.49
CA CYS A 42 -15.55 -5.02 6.24
C CYS A 42 -16.25 -4.16 5.17
N THR A 43 -17.22 -4.68 4.41
CA THR A 43 -17.87 -3.88 3.37
C THR A 43 -18.76 -2.80 3.98
N MET A 44 -18.50 -1.54 3.61
CA MET A 44 -19.25 -0.38 4.06
C MET A 44 -19.99 0.29 2.89
N PRO A 45 -21.20 0.83 3.11
CA PRO A 45 -21.88 1.62 2.08
C PRO A 45 -21.07 2.88 1.79
N MET A 46 -20.74 3.12 0.52
CA MET A 46 -20.05 4.34 0.11
C MET A 46 -21.06 5.49 -0.05
N GLN A 47 -20.79 6.62 0.60
CA GLN A 47 -21.54 7.85 0.43
C GLN A 47 -20.79 8.79 -0.51
N LYS A 48 -21.45 9.21 -1.59
CA LYS A 48 -20.94 10.24 -2.48
C LYS A 48 -21.24 11.62 -1.88
N ILE A 49 -20.20 12.39 -1.57
CA ILE A 49 -20.32 13.71 -0.95
C ILE A 49 -20.38 14.81 -2.02
N GLU A 50 -19.51 14.74 -3.01
CA GLU A 50 -19.38 15.74 -4.05
C GLU A 50 -19.11 15.08 -5.41
N THR A 51 -19.50 15.76 -6.48
CA THR A 51 -19.07 15.43 -7.85
C THR A 51 -18.42 16.67 -8.42
N ILE A 52 -17.08 16.66 -8.51
CA ILE A 52 -16.32 17.72 -9.18
C ILE A 52 -16.27 17.34 -10.67
N ASP A 53 -17.43 17.32 -11.30
CA ASP A 53 -17.55 17.33 -12.75
C ASP A 53 -18.39 18.55 -13.10
N GLU A 54 -17.75 19.56 -13.69
CA GLU A 54 -18.53 20.46 -14.53
C GLU A 54 -19.00 19.63 -15.72
N PRO A 55 -20.31 19.51 -15.98
CA PRO A 55 -20.76 18.84 -17.17
C PRO A 55 -20.20 19.63 -18.37
N ALA A 56 -19.68 18.92 -19.38
CA ALA A 56 -19.16 19.51 -20.61
C ALA A 56 -20.15 20.49 -21.28
N SER A 57 -21.44 20.41 -20.94
CA SER A 57 -22.48 21.35 -21.35
C SER A 57 -22.29 22.79 -20.82
N ARG A 58 -21.60 23.02 -19.70
CA ARG A 58 -21.23 24.37 -19.24
C ARG A 58 -19.93 24.90 -19.86
N LEU A 59 -19.00 24.02 -20.21
CA LEU A 59 -17.75 24.42 -20.88
C LEU A 59 -17.97 24.98 -22.28
N MET A 60 -19.11 24.70 -22.92
CA MET A 60 -19.48 25.34 -24.20
C MET A 60 -19.59 26.87 -24.11
N SER A 61 -19.69 27.46 -22.91
CA SER A 61 -19.69 28.92 -22.74
C SER A 61 -18.29 29.54 -22.52
N GLN A 62 -17.26 28.74 -22.26
CA GLN A 62 -15.88 29.21 -22.08
C GLN A 62 -15.01 28.61 -23.18
N GLY A 63 -14.82 29.38 -24.25
CA GLY A 63 -14.14 28.94 -25.46
C GLY A 63 -12.80 28.25 -25.23
N ASN A 64 -12.58 27.19 -26.01
CA ASN A 64 -11.33 26.56 -26.41
C ASN A 64 -10.30 26.15 -25.34
N LEU A 65 -10.56 26.28 -24.03
CA LEU A 65 -9.58 25.88 -23.01
C LEU A 65 -9.56 24.36 -22.75
N PHE A 66 -10.68 23.66 -22.99
CA PHE A 66 -10.74 22.21 -22.89
C PHE A 66 -11.46 21.62 -24.10
N ASP A 67 -10.86 20.57 -24.66
CA ASP A 67 -11.35 19.88 -25.85
C ASP A 67 -12.50 18.93 -25.46
N ALA A 68 -13.71 19.26 -25.92
CA ALA A 68 -14.91 18.45 -25.68
C ALA A 68 -14.79 17.02 -26.24
N THR A 69 -13.88 16.76 -27.19
CA THR A 69 -13.63 15.43 -27.74
C THR A 69 -12.67 14.57 -26.89
N LYS A 70 -11.99 15.18 -25.90
CA LYS A 70 -11.13 14.48 -24.92
C LYS A 70 -11.85 14.16 -23.61
N ALA A 71 -13.11 14.58 -23.45
CA ALA A 71 -13.94 14.09 -22.36
C ALA A 71 -14.15 12.58 -22.55
N HIS A 72 -14.04 11.83 -21.46
CA HIS A 72 -14.13 10.37 -21.40
C HIS A 72 -15.17 9.79 -22.38
N TRP A 73 -14.80 8.70 -23.07
CA TRP A 73 -15.68 8.01 -24.03
C TRP A 73 -16.79 7.21 -23.31
N ASP A 74 -16.69 7.09 -21.99
CA ASP A 74 -17.62 6.38 -21.11
C ASP A 74 -18.12 7.28 -19.96
N ASP A 75 -19.08 6.75 -19.20
CA ASP A 75 -19.65 7.43 -18.03
C ASP A 75 -18.75 7.33 -16.78
N PHE A 76 -17.57 6.71 -16.89
CA PHE A 76 -16.65 6.57 -15.76
C PHE A 76 -16.01 7.91 -15.41
N ARG A 77 -15.95 8.20 -14.10
CA ARG A 77 -15.36 9.42 -13.55
C ARG A 77 -14.30 9.03 -12.55
N ASN A 78 -13.24 9.84 -12.47
CA ASN A 78 -12.20 9.67 -11.47
C ASN A 78 -12.82 9.75 -10.06
N ILE A 79 -12.45 8.83 -9.19
CA ILE A 79 -13.03 8.70 -7.86
C ILE A 79 -11.94 9.03 -6.83
N LEU A 80 -12.17 10.05 -6.02
CA LEU A 80 -11.41 10.30 -4.79
C LEU A 80 -12.25 9.81 -3.61
N ILE A 81 -11.68 8.91 -2.81
CA ILE A 81 -12.36 8.31 -1.65
C ILE A 81 -11.59 8.68 -0.39
N LEU A 82 -12.26 9.27 0.58
CA LEU A 82 -11.73 9.55 1.91
C LEU A 82 -12.22 8.48 2.88
N GLY A 83 -11.32 7.73 3.49
CA GLY A 83 -11.66 6.71 4.47
C GLY A 83 -10.50 5.75 4.77
N ASP A 84 -10.76 4.79 5.65
CA ASP A 84 -9.84 3.68 5.90
C ASP A 84 -9.68 2.81 4.65
N ASN A 85 -8.43 2.60 4.23
CA ASN A 85 -8.13 1.91 2.98
C ASN A 85 -8.63 0.46 2.96
N LYS A 86 -8.61 -0.26 4.08
CA LYS A 86 -9.04 -1.65 4.16
C LYS A 86 -10.53 -1.78 3.93
N LEU A 87 -11.32 -0.90 4.55
CA LEU A 87 -12.79 -0.87 4.37
C LEU A 87 -13.16 -0.41 2.95
N VAL A 88 -12.49 0.63 2.45
CA VAL A 88 -12.70 1.14 1.08
C VAL A 88 -12.41 0.06 0.05
N MET A 89 -11.28 -0.63 0.16
CA MET A 89 -10.91 -1.71 -0.75
C MET A 89 -11.89 -2.89 -0.67
N ALA A 90 -12.36 -3.26 0.54
CA ALA A 90 -13.39 -4.28 0.70
C ALA A 90 -14.68 -3.92 -0.05
N SER A 91 -15.13 -2.66 0.04
CA SER A 91 -16.31 -2.19 -0.69
C SER A 91 -16.11 -2.13 -2.21
N LEU A 92 -14.94 -1.71 -2.69
CA LEU A 92 -14.65 -1.61 -4.13
C LEU A 92 -14.57 -2.97 -4.83
N LEU A 93 -14.28 -4.05 -4.10
CA LEU A 93 -14.20 -5.40 -4.68
C LEU A 93 -15.48 -5.81 -5.43
N LYS A 94 -16.66 -5.36 -4.98
CA LYS A 94 -17.93 -5.69 -5.64
C LYS A 94 -17.95 -5.23 -7.10
N ASP A 95 -17.46 -4.02 -7.36
CA ASP A 95 -17.62 -3.36 -8.66
C ASP A 95 -16.34 -3.43 -9.51
N PHE A 96 -15.16 -3.51 -8.88
CA PHE A 96 -13.85 -3.41 -9.54
C PHE A 96 -13.01 -4.70 -9.51
N LYS A 97 -13.48 -5.80 -8.91
CA LYS A 97 -12.73 -7.07 -8.92
C LYS A 97 -12.39 -7.51 -10.34
N GLY A 98 -11.09 -7.67 -10.61
CA GLY A 98 -10.56 -8.08 -11.91
C GLY A 98 -10.61 -7.00 -13.00
N LYS A 99 -10.90 -5.73 -12.65
CA LYS A 99 -10.98 -4.60 -13.59
C LYS A 99 -9.85 -3.57 -13.42
N THR A 100 -8.93 -3.78 -12.47
CA THR A 100 -7.83 -2.85 -12.19
C THR A 100 -6.56 -3.30 -12.90
N ASP A 101 -6.05 -2.47 -13.80
CA ASP A 101 -4.84 -2.76 -14.57
C ASP A 101 -3.55 -2.45 -13.80
N LEU A 102 -3.55 -1.39 -13.00
CA LEU A 102 -2.39 -0.90 -12.26
C LEU A 102 -2.80 -0.42 -10.86
N ILE A 103 -2.00 -0.81 -9.86
CA ILE A 103 -2.09 -0.32 -8.49
C ILE A 103 -0.73 0.29 -8.13
N TYR A 104 -0.73 1.58 -7.80
CA TYR A 104 0.42 2.26 -7.20
C TYR A 104 0.11 2.54 -5.74
N ILE A 105 1.01 2.11 -4.85
CA ILE A 105 0.96 2.42 -3.42
C ILE A 105 2.34 2.84 -2.93
N ASP A 106 2.35 3.80 -2.03
CA ASP A 106 3.53 4.26 -1.30
C ASP A 106 3.23 4.15 0.21
N PRO A 107 3.24 2.92 0.77
CA PRO A 107 2.94 2.72 2.18
C PRO A 107 4.07 3.31 3.04
N PRO A 108 3.79 3.69 4.30
CA PRO A 108 4.84 4.13 5.21
C PRO A 108 5.88 3.01 5.37
N PHE A 109 7.16 3.39 5.35
CA PHE A 109 8.27 2.46 5.54
C PHE A 109 8.59 2.31 7.03
N ASP A 110 8.76 1.07 7.47
CA ASP A 110 9.26 0.73 8.80
C ASP A 110 10.79 0.91 8.84
N VAL A 111 11.22 2.18 8.85
CA VAL A 111 12.64 2.58 8.79
C VAL A 111 13.27 2.79 10.18
N GLY A 112 12.50 2.64 11.27
CA GLY A 112 12.98 2.82 12.65
C GLY A 112 13.73 4.14 12.87
N ALA A 113 13.30 5.20 12.18
CA ALA A 113 14.14 6.34 11.85
C ALA A 113 14.45 7.27 13.03
N ASP A 114 15.66 7.14 13.56
CA ASP A 114 16.40 8.27 14.11
C ASP A 114 17.35 8.81 13.02
N PHE A 115 16.94 9.89 12.33
CA PHE A 115 17.76 10.55 11.30
C PHE A 115 18.61 11.69 11.87
N THR A 116 18.83 11.72 13.19
CA THR A 116 19.82 12.62 13.76
C THR A 116 21.20 12.20 13.28
N MET A 117 21.92 13.12 12.63
CA MET A 117 23.30 12.92 12.22
C MET A 117 24.11 14.14 12.62
N ASP A 118 25.21 13.90 13.33
CA ASP A 118 26.20 14.93 13.61
C ASP A 118 27.03 15.17 12.35
N VAL A 119 26.91 16.38 11.79
CA VAL A 119 27.69 16.75 10.61
C VAL A 119 28.88 17.61 11.07
N PRO A 120 30.12 17.18 10.80
CA PRO A 120 31.30 18.00 11.08
C PRO A 120 31.38 19.17 10.09
N ILE A 121 31.60 20.39 10.59
CA ILE A 121 31.82 21.58 9.77
C ILE A 121 33.27 22.05 9.95
N GLY A 122 34.03 22.14 8.85
CA GLY A 122 35.41 22.64 8.83
C GLY A 122 36.46 21.64 9.32
N ASP A 123 37.68 22.13 9.59
CA ASP A 123 38.79 21.32 10.12
C ASP A 123 38.58 21.01 11.62
N GLU A 124 37.70 20.03 11.84
CA GLU A 124 37.72 19.01 12.91
C GLU A 124 37.38 19.37 14.38
N LYS A 125 36.62 20.44 14.72
CA LYS A 125 36.23 20.66 16.14
C LYS A 125 34.80 21.06 16.47
N GLU A 126 33.94 21.34 15.50
CA GLU A 126 32.54 21.68 15.75
C GLU A 126 31.60 20.75 14.97
N THR A 127 30.83 19.95 15.70
CA THR A 127 29.71 19.16 15.17
C THR A 127 28.42 19.96 15.37
N VAL A 128 27.71 20.22 14.28
CA VAL A 128 26.36 20.79 14.34
C VAL A 128 25.38 19.64 14.19
N GLY A 129 24.51 19.47 15.19
CA GLY A 129 23.41 18.50 15.13
C GLY A 129 22.42 18.94 14.07
N LYS A 130 22.24 18.13 13.01
CA LYS A 130 21.17 18.37 12.04
C LYS A 130 19.87 17.83 12.63
N ASP A 131 19.05 18.73 13.16
CA ASP A 131 17.67 18.40 13.52
C ASP A 131 16.86 18.03 12.29
N GLN A 132 15.89 17.14 12.47
CA GLN A 132 15.05 16.63 11.40
C GLN A 132 14.29 17.78 10.71
N SER A 133 14.43 17.90 9.39
CA SER A 133 13.67 18.91 8.65
C SER A 133 12.18 18.55 8.62
N THR A 134 11.31 19.56 8.53
CA THR A 134 9.84 19.35 8.53
C THR A 134 9.36 18.46 7.39
N LEU A 135 10.03 18.49 6.24
CA LEU A 135 9.74 17.63 5.08
C LEU A 135 10.14 16.16 5.33
N GLU A 136 11.30 15.91 5.94
CA GLU A 136 11.75 14.56 6.31
C GLU A 136 10.86 13.96 7.39
N MET A 137 10.41 14.77 8.36
CA MET A 137 9.49 14.33 9.41
C MET A 137 8.12 13.92 8.87
N VAL A 138 7.65 14.48 7.74
CA VAL A 138 6.36 14.10 7.13
C VAL A 138 6.50 12.86 6.25
N ALA A 139 7.60 12.74 5.50
CA ALA A 139 7.82 11.61 4.60
C ALA A 139 8.22 10.30 5.32
N TYR A 140 8.90 10.42 6.47
CA TYR A 140 9.44 9.27 7.20
C TYR A 140 8.94 9.15 8.63
N ARG A 141 7.81 9.79 8.97
CA ARG A 141 7.14 9.48 10.24
C ARG A 141 6.62 8.06 10.15
N ASP A 142 7.32 7.17 10.82
CA ASP A 142 6.84 5.82 11.06
C ASP A 142 5.50 5.90 11.81
N MET A 143 4.43 5.52 11.11
CA MET A 143 3.07 5.44 11.63
C MET A 143 2.73 4.01 12.08
N TRP A 144 3.65 3.05 11.94
CA TRP A 144 3.43 1.63 12.24
C TRP A 144 3.67 1.24 13.71
N GLY A 145 4.23 2.14 14.53
CA GLY A 145 4.69 1.81 15.89
C GLY A 145 3.95 2.47 17.07
N LYS A 146 2.76 3.07 16.89
CA LYS A 146 2.02 3.71 17.99
C LYS A 146 0.59 3.19 18.14
N GLU A 147 0.47 1.97 18.64
CA GLU A 147 -0.69 1.52 19.45
C GLU A 147 -0.20 0.92 20.77
#